data_AF-A0A1C5W9T0-F1
#
_entry.id   AF-A0A1C5W9T0-F1
#
_cell.length_a   1.000
_cell.length_b   1.000
_cell.length_c   1.000
_cell.angle_alpha   90.00
_cell.angle_beta   90.00
_cell.angle_gamma   90.00
#
_symmetry.space_group_name_H-M   'P 1'
#
loop_
_entity.id
_entity.type
_entity.pdbx_description
1 polymer ?
#
loop_
_entity_poly.entity_id
_entity_poly.type
_entity_poly.pdbx_seq_one_letter_code
_entity_poly.pdbx_strand_id
1 'polypeptide(L)'
;MRAIDSDALKEYIKKTDLTAVERGALLQAISNMPTLTPPNEPLTLKELREMDDEPVWCCPKNDSAKGSWMIVGPNGCENITSFAIYDDYGTGWLAYRRPPEVSP
;
A
#
# COMPACT_ATOMS: atom_id res chain seq x y z
N MET A 1 17.31 -4.16 -15.73
CA MET A 1 17.76 -4.22 -14.32
C MET A 1 16.68 -4.94 -13.52
N ARG A 2 17.01 -5.80 -12.56
CA ARG A 2 16.00 -6.56 -11.75
C ARG A 2 15.71 -5.81 -10.45
N ALA A 3 14.46 -5.88 -9.98
CA ALA A 3 14.11 -5.40 -8.64
C ALA A 3 14.93 -6.14 -7.58
N ILE A 4 15.37 -5.42 -6.55
CA ILE A 4 16.17 -5.96 -5.45
C ILE A 4 15.29 -6.02 -4.21
N ASP A 5 15.24 -7.18 -3.58
CA ASP A 5 14.60 -7.37 -2.28
C ASP A 5 15.50 -6.77 -1.19
N SER A 6 14.99 -5.73 -0.52
CA SER A 6 15.75 -4.97 0.49
C SER A 6 16.11 -5.85 1.69
N ASP A 7 15.24 -6.75 2.09
CA ASP A 7 15.43 -7.57 3.29
C ASP A 7 16.43 -8.70 3.03
N ALA A 8 16.36 -9.33 1.87
CA ALA A 8 17.37 -10.28 1.40
C ALA A 8 18.75 -9.62 1.28
N LEU A 9 18.81 -8.37 0.80
CA LEU A 9 20.05 -7.62 0.71
C LEU A 9 20.62 -7.26 2.09
N LYS A 10 19.78 -6.82 3.05
CA LYS A 10 20.20 -6.58 4.44
C LYS A 10 20.76 -7.84 5.08
N GLU A 11 20.12 -8.99 4.87
CA GLU A 11 20.59 -10.30 5.36
C GLU A 11 21.92 -10.72 4.71
N TYR A 12 22.09 -10.47 3.42
CA TYR A 12 23.35 -10.70 2.73
C TYR A 12 24.47 -9.84 3.34
N ILE A 13 24.23 -8.54 3.53
CA ILE A 13 25.21 -7.60 4.10
C ILE A 13 25.65 -8.00 5.51
N LYS A 14 24.73 -8.51 6.34
CA LYS A 14 25.08 -9.03 7.67
C LYS A 14 26.11 -10.16 7.63
N LYS A 15 26.14 -10.95 6.55
CA LYS A 15 27.02 -12.11 6.35
C LYS A 15 28.36 -11.76 5.68
N THR A 16 28.54 -10.51 5.24
CA THR A 16 29.79 -10.05 4.63
C THR A 16 30.80 -9.59 5.67
N ASP A 17 32.08 -9.71 5.35
CA ASP A 17 33.22 -9.30 6.20
C ASP A 17 33.46 -7.78 6.26
N LEU A 18 32.40 -6.99 6.09
CA LEU A 18 32.45 -5.53 6.25
C LEU A 18 32.75 -5.14 7.70
N THR A 19 33.47 -4.03 7.87
CA THR A 19 33.61 -3.40 9.18
C THR A 19 32.25 -2.91 9.67
N ALA A 20 32.13 -2.69 10.99
CA ALA A 20 30.89 -2.17 11.58
C ALA A 20 30.46 -0.82 10.97
N VAL A 21 31.43 0.02 10.63
CA VAL A 21 31.20 1.34 10.02
C VAL A 21 30.66 1.21 8.60
N GLU A 22 31.31 0.41 7.75
CA GLU A 22 30.86 0.17 6.37
C GLU A 22 29.48 -0.49 6.33
N ARG A 23 29.25 -1.47 7.20
CA ARG A 23 27.95 -2.13 7.35
C ARG A 23 26.86 -1.13 7.74
N GLY A 24 27.13 -0.27 8.72
CA GLY A 24 26.20 0.76 9.17
C GLY A 24 25.83 1.74 8.04
N ALA A 25 26.84 2.25 7.33
CA ALA A 25 26.63 3.16 6.21
C ALA A 25 25.79 2.54 5.09
N LEU A 26 26.05 1.28 4.74
CA LEU A 26 25.33 0.59 3.67
C LEU A 26 23.87 0.29 4.04
N LEU A 27 23.60 -0.14 5.27
CA LEU A 27 22.24 -0.38 5.75
C LEU A 27 21.42 0.92 5.78
N GLN A 28 22.04 2.05 6.17
CA GLN A 28 21.39 3.36 6.15
C GLN A 28 21.07 3.79 4.72
N ALA A 29 22.01 3.63 3.78
CA ALA A 29 21.78 3.94 2.38
C ALA A 29 20.62 3.13 1.79
N ILE A 30 20.54 1.83 2.08
CA ILE A 30 19.45 0.95 1.63
C ILE A 30 18.10 1.36 2.23
N SER A 31 18.09 1.72 3.51
CA SER A 31 16.85 2.11 4.19
C SER A 31 16.29 3.44 3.68
N ASN A 32 17.16 4.29 3.12
CA ASN A 32 16.80 5.58 2.55
C ASN A 32 16.57 5.54 1.04
N MET A 33 16.80 4.40 0.37
CA MET A 33 16.51 4.28 -1.05
C MET A 33 15.00 4.23 -1.29
N PRO A 34 14.48 4.93 -2.32
CA PRO A 34 13.07 4.81 -2.70
C PRO A 34 12.71 3.35 -3.01
N THR A 35 11.57 2.90 -2.50
CA THR A 35 11.03 1.59 -2.87
C THR A 35 10.53 1.64 -4.31
N LEU A 36 10.75 0.55 -5.06
CA LEU A 36 10.29 0.46 -6.45
C LEU A 36 8.76 0.47 -6.55
N THR A 37 8.07 0.06 -5.49
CA THR A 37 6.63 0.22 -5.33
C THR A 37 6.37 1.43 -4.44
N PRO A 38 5.53 2.38 -4.87
CA PRO A 38 5.10 3.44 -3.98
C PRO A 38 4.35 2.84 -2.76
N PRO A 39 4.43 3.49 -1.59
CA PRO A 39 3.66 3.12 -0.41
C PRO A 39 2.18 2.93 -0.74
N ASN A 40 1.57 1.89 -0.19
CA ASN A 40 0.14 1.62 -0.35
C ASN A 40 -0.67 2.28 0.78
N GLU A 41 -0.49 3.59 0.95
CA GLU A 41 -1.27 4.37 1.89
C GLU A 41 -2.73 4.48 1.43
N PRO A 42 -3.69 4.70 2.35
CA PRO A 42 -5.07 4.96 1.96
C PRO A 42 -5.12 6.14 1.00
N LEU A 43 -5.86 5.99 -0.09
CA LEU A 43 -6.10 7.08 -1.05
C LEU A 43 -6.77 8.25 -0.33
N THR A 44 -6.41 9.47 -0.69
CA THR A 44 -7.28 10.60 -0.36
C THR A 44 -8.57 10.51 -1.18
N LEU A 45 -9.67 11.12 -0.71
CA LEU A 45 -10.92 11.13 -1.47
C LEU A 45 -10.76 11.77 -2.85
N LYS A 46 -9.84 12.73 -2.98
CA LYS A 46 -9.50 13.36 -4.27
C LYS A 46 -8.82 12.37 -5.21
N GLU A 47 -7.76 11.71 -4.78
CA GLU A 47 -7.07 10.70 -5.60
C GLU A 47 -8.00 9.56 -5.99
N LEU A 48 -8.89 9.14 -5.07
CA LEU A 48 -9.88 8.10 -5.35
C LEU A 48 -10.81 8.51 -6.49
N ARG A 49 -11.30 9.75 -6.52
CA ARG A 49 -12.17 10.26 -7.60
C ARG A 49 -11.43 10.45 -8.93
N GLU A 50 -10.11 10.64 -8.89
CA GLU A 50 -9.29 10.71 -10.11
C GLU A 50 -9.12 9.33 -10.76
N MET A 51 -9.38 8.24 -10.02
CA MET A 51 -9.33 6.86 -10.49
C MET A 51 -10.68 6.39 -11.10
N ASP A 52 -11.44 7.28 -11.74
CA ASP A 52 -12.75 6.98 -12.34
C ASP A 52 -12.68 5.77 -13.29
N ASP A 53 -13.64 4.84 -13.16
CA ASP A 53 -13.67 3.53 -13.84
C ASP A 53 -12.48 2.57 -13.54
N GLU A 54 -11.58 2.91 -12.62
CA GLU A 54 -10.47 2.03 -12.23
C GLU A 54 -10.80 1.17 -10.98
N PRO A 55 -10.17 -0.01 -10.84
CA PRO A 55 -10.33 -0.85 -9.66
C PRO A 55 -9.53 -0.32 -8.45
N VAL A 56 -10.17 -0.33 -7.29
CA VAL A 56 -9.57 -0.03 -5.99
C VAL A 56 -9.94 -1.09 -4.96
N TRP A 57 -9.06 -1.28 -3.98
CA TRP A 57 -9.31 -2.15 -2.86
C TRP A 57 -9.96 -1.38 -1.72
N CYS A 58 -11.24 -1.64 -1.46
CA CYS A 58 -12.01 -0.99 -0.40
C CYS A 58 -12.01 -1.85 0.86
N CYS A 59 -11.59 -1.28 1.99
CA CYS A 59 -11.63 -1.90 3.31
C CYS A 59 -12.64 -1.18 4.21
N PRO A 60 -13.59 -1.90 4.81
CA PRO A 60 -14.33 -1.40 5.97
C PRO A 60 -13.36 -1.08 7.11
N LYS A 61 -13.64 -0.03 7.89
CA LYS A 61 -12.87 0.29 9.10
C LYS A 61 -13.34 -0.50 10.32
N ASN A 62 -14.45 -1.22 10.22
CA ASN A 62 -14.89 -2.14 11.25
C ASN A 62 -14.24 -3.52 11.04
N ASP A 63 -13.93 -4.23 12.13
CA ASP A 63 -13.34 -5.58 12.10
C ASP A 63 -14.29 -6.66 11.52
N SER A 64 -15.45 -6.25 11.00
CA SER A 64 -16.56 -7.12 10.64
C SER A 64 -16.38 -7.77 9.28
N ALA A 65 -15.59 -7.19 8.38
CA ALA A 65 -15.48 -7.67 7.00
C ALA A 65 -14.09 -7.43 6.40
N LYS A 66 -13.66 -8.39 5.56
CA LYS A 66 -12.45 -8.23 4.75
C LYS A 66 -12.71 -7.23 3.64
N GLY A 67 -11.65 -6.53 3.21
CA GLY A 67 -11.73 -5.66 2.05
C GLY A 67 -12.06 -6.41 0.75
N SER A 68 -12.45 -5.67 -0.28
CA SER A 68 -12.78 -6.22 -1.60
C SER A 68 -12.42 -5.25 -2.71
N TRP A 69 -12.22 -5.78 -3.91
CA TRP A 69 -12.08 -4.97 -5.11
C TRP A 69 -13.43 -4.36 -5.50
N MET A 70 -13.40 -3.08 -5.84
CA MET A 70 -14.53 -2.28 -6.30
C MET A 70 -14.08 -1.35 -7.42
N ILE A 71 -14.98 -1.00 -8.33
CA ILE A 71 -14.76 0.01 -9.37
C ILE A 71 -15.14 1.37 -8.81
N VAL A 72 -14.32 2.39 -9.06
CA VAL A 72 -14.65 3.78 -8.74
C VAL A 72 -15.71 4.27 -9.72
N GLY A 73 -16.80 4.83 -9.18
CA GLY A 73 -17.85 5.47 -9.95
C GLY A 73 -18.19 6.86 -9.42
N PRO A 74 -19.22 7.51 -9.99
CA PRO A 74 -19.54 8.91 -9.71
C PRO A 74 -19.98 9.19 -8.27
N ASN A 75 -20.55 8.19 -7.59
CA ASN A 75 -21.15 8.34 -6.25
C ASN A 75 -20.43 7.54 -5.15
N GLY A 76 -19.39 6.79 -5.50
CA GLY A 76 -18.73 5.87 -4.58
C GLY A 76 -17.97 4.78 -5.32
N CYS A 77 -17.66 3.70 -4.61
CA CYS A 77 -17.05 2.51 -5.20
C CYS A 77 -18.03 1.33 -5.15
N GLU A 78 -18.08 0.54 -6.22
CA GLU A 78 -19.07 -0.53 -6.35
C GLU A 78 -18.50 -1.85 -6.87
N ASN A 79 -19.11 -2.95 -6.43
CA ASN A 79 -18.97 -4.25 -7.05
C ASN A 79 -20.34 -4.94 -7.11
N ILE A 80 -20.40 -6.16 -7.64
CA ILE A 80 -21.66 -6.88 -7.86
C ILE A 80 -22.48 -7.11 -6.57
N THR A 81 -21.85 -7.03 -5.39
CA THR A 81 -22.49 -7.33 -4.10
C THR A 81 -22.60 -6.13 -3.16
N SER A 82 -21.93 -5.01 -3.43
CA SER A 82 -21.73 -3.96 -2.43
C SER A 82 -21.49 -2.59 -3.06
N PHE A 83 -21.87 -1.56 -2.30
CA PHE A 83 -21.70 -0.16 -2.67
C PHE A 83 -21.15 0.63 -1.48
N ALA A 84 -20.09 1.40 -1.69
CA ALA A 84 -19.43 2.22 -0.69
C ALA A 84 -19.55 3.70 -1.08
N ILE A 85 -20.40 4.46 -0.38
CA ILE A 85 -20.66 5.87 -0.70
C ILE A 85 -19.53 6.79 -0.24
N TYR A 86 -19.27 7.85 -1.00
CA TYR A 86 -18.22 8.82 -0.65
C TYR A 86 -18.45 9.56 0.66
N ASP A 87 -19.70 9.74 1.09
CA ASP A 87 -20.03 10.45 2.33
C ASP A 87 -19.50 9.73 3.59
N ASP A 88 -19.36 8.40 3.50
CA ASP A 88 -18.81 7.56 4.58
C ASP A 88 -17.29 7.32 4.44
N TYR A 89 -16.63 7.97 3.47
CA TYR A 89 -15.21 7.79 3.24
C TYR A 89 -14.37 8.30 4.42
N GLY A 90 -13.43 7.48 4.88
CA GLY A 90 -12.57 7.79 6.03
C GLY A 90 -13.18 7.48 7.39
N THR A 91 -14.50 7.38 7.51
CA THR A 91 -15.21 7.00 8.75
C THR A 91 -15.66 5.54 8.72
N GLY A 92 -16.33 5.11 7.66
CA GLY A 92 -16.82 3.76 7.47
C GLY A 92 -15.85 2.85 6.70
N TRP A 93 -15.09 3.42 5.77
CA TRP A 93 -14.21 2.65 4.88
C TRP A 93 -13.02 3.48 4.36
N LEU A 94 -12.02 2.78 3.84
CA LEU A 94 -10.83 3.34 3.18
C LEU A 94 -10.59 2.61 1.86
N ALA A 95 -9.97 3.29 0.89
CA ALA A 95 -9.59 2.71 -0.40
C ALA A 95 -8.07 2.69 -0.58
N TYR A 96 -7.58 1.68 -1.28
CA TYR A 96 -6.17 1.49 -1.58
C TYR A 96 -5.99 1.08 -3.04
N ARG A 97 -4.81 1.35 -3.62
CA ARG A 97 -4.49 0.91 -4.99
C ARG A 97 -4.32 -0.61 -5.09
N ARG A 98 -3.98 -1.26 -3.98
CA ARG A 98 -3.83 -2.72 -3.84
C ARG A 98 -4.24 -3.16 -2.42
N PRO A 99 -4.44 -4.46 -2.16
CA PRO A 99 -4.69 -4.94 -0.80
C PRO A 99 -3.57 -4.50 0.16
N PRO A 100 -3.89 -4.04 1.38
CA PRO A 100 -2.90 -3.69 2.39
C PRO A 100 -1.95 -4.86 2.69
N GLU A 101 -0.66 -4.54 2.86
CA GLU A 101 0.39 -5.52 3.19
C GLU A 101 0.33 -5.94 4.67
N VAL A 102 -0.30 -5.10 5.49
CA VAL A 102 -0.68 -5.36 6.88
C VAL A 102 -2.17 -5.11 7.03
N SER A 103 -2.88 -5.98 7.73
CA SER A 103 -4.30 -5.72 8.07
C SER A 103 -4.38 -4.43 8.90
N PRO A 104 -5.22 -3.46 8.51
CA PRO A 104 -5.45 -2.24 9.29
C PRO A 104 -6.01 -2.51 10.68
#